data_AF-A0A7C6BG30-F1
#
_entry.id   AF-A0A7C6BG30-F1
#
_cell.length_a   1.000
_cell.length_b   1.000
_cell.length_c   1.000
_cell.angle_alpha   90.00
_cell.angle_beta   90.00
_cell.angle_gamma   90.00
#
_symmetry.space_group_name_H-M   'P 1'
#
loop_
_entity.id
_entity.type
_entity.pdbx_description
1 polymer ?
#
loop_
_entity_poly.entity_id
_entity_poly.type
_entity_poly.pdbx_seq_one_letter_code
_entity_poly.pdbx_strand_id
1 'polypeptide(L)'
;DKGLFSILLLTRQVPHTLLDLDRRGIARADVMKNFKSLKGFAEAYKKREGAWGMDLYFWNALCVTPYLNTAHYLRFNPVTFDRPYTVYRHRDSGDLLCLADGGEGYHRDGLPAKSEADTAFTTVYENKGEQVLAHRVSPSGFVFSAPAWFDLRQYERLVDKHDVLLSFHIPTGEGYTVDNCWRSFDAALAFFKRHFPEIAPKGFYCDSWLFSPQLPLMLSPEESRIIQIQRETFMIPLYDDMENFATFVYQIDRMPENKADLAQDSRLRRVIREHLLNGHPLTGGGMVLPLSELRRFGTQPYFRQEDLDHLRTHYQ
;
A
#
# COMPACT_ATOMS: atom_id res chain seq x y z
N ASP A 1 4.44 -14.47 -30.29
CA ASP A 1 3.80 -14.86 -29.03
C ASP A 1 4.40 -14.02 -27.89
N LYS A 2 3.62 -13.10 -27.31
CA LYS A 2 4.09 -12.17 -26.26
C LYS A 2 4.29 -12.87 -24.91
N GLY A 3 3.50 -13.91 -24.61
CA GLY A 3 3.58 -14.62 -23.33
C GLY A 3 4.87 -15.42 -23.18
N LEU A 4 5.30 -16.08 -24.25
CA LEU A 4 6.58 -16.81 -24.27
C LEU A 4 7.78 -15.87 -24.17
N PHE A 5 7.71 -14.70 -24.80
CA PHE A 5 8.75 -13.67 -24.70
C PHE A 5 8.99 -13.25 -23.23
N SER A 6 7.93 -13.03 -22.46
CA SER A 6 8.02 -12.70 -21.03
C SER A 6 8.74 -13.78 -20.23
N ILE A 7 8.40 -15.06 -20.45
CA ILE A 7 9.07 -16.19 -19.77
C ILE A 7 10.56 -16.18 -20.07
N LEU A 8 10.95 -16.02 -21.35
CA LEU A 8 12.36 -16.02 -21.75
C LEU A 8 13.11 -14.83 -21.15
N LEU A 9 12.49 -13.64 -21.15
CA LEU A 9 13.06 -12.45 -20.55
C LEU A 9 13.32 -12.61 -19.05
N LEU A 10 12.32 -13.09 -18.29
CA LEU A 10 12.41 -13.26 -16.84
C LEU A 10 13.41 -14.37 -16.46
N THR A 11 13.37 -15.51 -17.15
CA THR A 11 14.28 -16.63 -16.88
C THR A 11 15.73 -16.30 -17.22
N ARG A 12 15.99 -15.44 -18.20
CA ARG A 12 17.35 -14.91 -18.48
C ARG A 12 17.94 -14.15 -17.30
N GLN A 13 17.12 -13.52 -16.45
CA GLN A 13 17.59 -12.77 -15.29
C GLN A 13 18.06 -13.67 -14.14
N VAL A 14 17.56 -14.92 -14.07
CA VAL A 14 17.81 -15.83 -12.94
C VAL A 14 19.31 -16.06 -12.65
N PRO A 15 20.18 -16.37 -13.63
CA PRO A 15 21.61 -16.55 -13.37
C PRO A 15 22.28 -15.28 -12.82
N HIS A 16 21.90 -14.10 -13.31
CA HIS A 16 22.43 -12.83 -12.82
C HIS A 16 22.04 -12.57 -11.37
N THR A 17 20.80 -12.87 -11.02
CA THR A 17 20.31 -12.76 -9.64
C THR A 17 21.03 -13.73 -8.71
N LEU A 18 21.24 -14.99 -9.12
CA LEU A 18 22.00 -15.95 -8.32
C LEU A 18 23.44 -15.49 -8.05
N LEU A 19 24.12 -14.92 -9.06
CA LEU A 19 25.45 -14.34 -8.89
C LEU A 19 25.45 -13.14 -7.95
N ASP A 20 24.42 -12.29 -8.01
CA ASP A 20 24.31 -11.13 -7.12
C ASP A 20 24.06 -11.55 -5.66
N LEU A 21 23.21 -12.56 -5.44
CA LEU A 21 22.98 -13.12 -4.11
C LEU A 21 24.28 -13.66 -3.50
N ASP A 22 25.08 -14.39 -4.27
CA ASP A 22 26.38 -14.90 -3.79
C ASP A 22 27.34 -13.77 -3.43
N ARG A 23 27.45 -12.74 -4.30
CA ARG A 23 28.31 -11.58 -4.07
C ARG A 23 27.91 -10.81 -2.81
N ARG A 24 26.62 -10.73 -2.52
CA ARG A 24 26.06 -10.05 -1.34
C ARG A 24 26.00 -10.94 -0.10
N GLY A 25 26.36 -12.22 -0.21
CA GLY A 25 26.27 -13.18 0.89
C GLY A 25 24.84 -13.44 1.37
N ILE A 26 23.86 -13.37 0.47
CA ILE A 26 22.44 -13.62 0.77
C ILE A 26 22.15 -15.11 0.55
N ALA A 27 21.50 -15.75 1.52
CA ALA A 27 21.09 -17.14 1.38
C ALA A 27 20.05 -17.28 0.26
N ARG A 28 20.35 -18.13 -0.73
CA ARG A 28 19.49 -18.33 -1.92
C ARG A 28 18.11 -18.90 -1.59
N ALA A 29 17.94 -19.59 -0.46
CA ALA A 29 16.75 -20.37 -0.14
C ALA A 29 15.44 -19.56 -0.22
N ASP A 30 15.46 -18.30 0.20
CA ASP A 30 14.28 -17.45 0.14
C ASP A 30 13.96 -17.01 -1.30
N VAL A 31 14.93 -16.46 -2.02
CA VAL A 31 14.75 -16.02 -3.41
C VAL A 31 14.40 -17.18 -4.35
N MET A 32 14.91 -18.39 -4.09
CA MET A 32 14.52 -19.58 -4.84
C MET A 32 13.02 -19.90 -4.71
N LYS A 33 12.33 -19.49 -3.63
CA LYS A 33 10.87 -19.61 -3.54
C LYS A 33 10.19 -18.67 -4.54
N ASN A 34 10.75 -17.49 -4.78
CA ASN A 34 10.24 -16.50 -5.72
C ASN A 34 10.25 -17.06 -7.15
N PHE A 35 11.35 -17.71 -7.53
CA PHE A 35 11.46 -18.35 -8.84
C PHE A 35 10.43 -19.47 -9.01
N LYS A 36 10.08 -20.20 -7.93
CA LYS A 36 9.04 -21.23 -7.98
C LYS A 36 7.65 -20.63 -8.23
N SER A 37 7.37 -19.41 -7.75
CA SER A 37 6.10 -18.72 -8.01
C SER A 37 5.87 -18.45 -9.50
N LEU A 38 6.92 -18.27 -10.30
CA LEU A 38 6.83 -18.09 -11.75
C LEU A 38 6.08 -19.24 -12.44
N LYS A 39 6.24 -20.48 -11.95
CA LYS A 39 5.51 -21.63 -12.49
C LYS A 39 4.01 -21.44 -12.33
N GLY A 40 3.56 -21.01 -11.15
CA GLY A 40 2.13 -20.76 -10.87
C GLY A 40 1.56 -19.67 -11.78
N PHE A 41 2.32 -18.61 -12.04
CA PHE A 41 1.90 -17.56 -12.98
C PHE A 41 1.81 -18.06 -14.41
N ALA A 42 2.73 -18.92 -14.85
CA ALA A 42 2.67 -19.53 -16.18
C ALA A 42 1.49 -20.50 -16.34
N GLU A 43 1.17 -21.26 -15.29
CA GLU A 43 -0.01 -22.14 -15.25
C GLU A 43 -1.32 -21.34 -15.30
N ALA A 44 -1.40 -20.24 -14.54
CA ALA A 44 -2.55 -19.34 -14.56
C ALA A 44 -2.73 -18.69 -15.94
N TYR A 45 -1.65 -18.21 -16.55
CA TYR A 45 -1.68 -17.67 -17.92
C TYR A 45 -2.16 -18.72 -18.92
N LYS A 46 -1.63 -19.95 -18.86
CA LYS A 46 -2.06 -21.04 -19.74
C LYS A 46 -3.54 -21.38 -19.60
N LYS A 47 -4.05 -21.40 -18.37
CA LYS A 47 -5.47 -21.62 -18.11
C LYS A 47 -6.34 -20.55 -18.77
N ARG A 48 -5.89 -19.30 -18.76
CA ARG A 48 -6.62 -18.14 -19.31
C ARG A 48 -6.51 -18.03 -20.84
N GLU A 49 -5.30 -18.19 -21.38
CA GLU A 49 -4.98 -17.90 -22.79
C GLU A 49 -4.87 -19.14 -23.68
N GLY A 50 -4.95 -20.35 -23.10
CA GLY A 50 -4.82 -21.63 -23.82
C GLY A 50 -3.40 -22.00 -24.27
N ALA A 51 -2.41 -21.12 -24.07
CA ALA A 51 -1.00 -21.34 -24.42
C ALA A 51 -0.07 -21.00 -23.26
N TRP A 52 1.11 -21.62 -23.20
CA TRP A 52 2.12 -21.28 -22.19
C TRP A 52 2.66 -19.86 -22.40
N GLY A 53 2.64 -19.06 -21.34
CA GLY A 53 3.15 -17.69 -21.35
C GLY A 53 3.13 -17.10 -19.95
N MET A 54 3.46 -15.83 -19.84
CA MET A 54 3.38 -15.10 -18.58
C MET A 54 3.12 -13.63 -18.86
N ASP A 55 2.31 -13.00 -18.02
CA ASP A 55 2.13 -11.56 -18.05
C ASP A 55 3.41 -10.88 -17.54
N LEU A 56 3.85 -9.80 -18.19
CA LEU A 56 5.03 -9.04 -17.78
C LEU A 56 4.62 -7.84 -16.92
N TYR A 57 4.10 -8.11 -15.72
CA TYR A 57 3.84 -7.06 -14.72
C TYR A 57 4.88 -7.07 -13.61
N PHE A 58 4.91 -5.97 -12.84
CA PHE A 58 5.89 -5.65 -11.81
C PHE A 58 6.25 -6.84 -10.91
N TRP A 59 5.26 -7.58 -10.41
CA TRP A 59 5.48 -8.70 -9.49
C TRP A 59 6.30 -9.85 -10.09
N ASN A 60 6.03 -10.20 -11.35
CA ASN A 60 6.74 -11.29 -12.03
C ASN A 60 8.20 -10.92 -12.28
N ALA A 61 8.43 -9.65 -12.65
CA ALA A 61 9.78 -9.09 -12.73
C ALA A 61 10.48 -9.09 -11.37
N LEU A 62 9.79 -8.65 -10.31
CA LEU A 62 10.33 -8.61 -8.96
C LEU A 62 10.75 -10.01 -8.45
N CYS A 63 9.98 -11.05 -8.79
CA CYS A 63 10.29 -12.43 -8.41
C CYS A 63 11.64 -12.93 -8.95
N VAL A 64 12.15 -12.37 -10.05
CA VAL A 64 13.47 -12.74 -10.59
C VAL A 64 14.61 -11.83 -10.13
N THR A 65 14.36 -10.87 -9.24
CA THR A 65 15.38 -9.96 -8.69
C THR A 65 15.91 -10.44 -7.33
N PRO A 66 17.09 -9.96 -6.88
CA PRO A 66 17.59 -10.25 -5.54
C PRO A 66 16.87 -9.44 -4.45
N TYR A 67 15.94 -8.55 -4.82
CA TYR A 67 15.41 -7.53 -3.92
C TYR A 67 14.19 -7.96 -3.12
N LEU A 68 13.42 -8.96 -3.58
CA LEU A 68 12.24 -9.45 -2.87
C LEU A 68 12.62 -10.51 -1.84
N ASN A 69 12.63 -10.10 -0.57
CA ASN A 69 13.11 -10.93 0.54
C ASN A 69 12.09 -11.01 1.67
N THR A 70 11.95 -12.19 2.24
CA THR A 70 11.11 -12.45 3.41
C THR A 70 11.87 -12.05 4.68
N ALA A 71 11.30 -11.14 5.46
CA ALA A 71 11.77 -10.82 6.80
C ALA A 71 10.66 -11.20 7.79
N HIS A 72 10.86 -12.34 8.46
CA HIS A 72 9.85 -12.99 9.31
C HIS A 72 8.51 -13.27 8.60
N TYR A 73 7.49 -12.44 8.83
CA TYR A 73 6.12 -12.71 8.38
C TYR A 73 5.75 -11.94 7.12
N LEU A 74 6.53 -10.91 6.77
CA LEU A 74 6.29 -10.05 5.62
C LEU A 74 7.43 -10.19 4.60
N ARG A 75 7.16 -9.75 3.37
CA ARG A 75 8.15 -9.72 2.29
C ARG A 75 8.39 -8.30 1.87
N PHE A 76 9.63 -7.96 1.51
CA PHE A 76 10.04 -6.59 1.28
C PHE A 76 10.79 -6.44 -0.03
N ASN A 77 10.62 -5.29 -0.68
CA ASN A 77 11.46 -4.85 -1.78
C ASN A 77 11.59 -3.32 -1.75
N PRO A 78 12.69 -2.74 -2.26
CA PRO A 78 12.81 -1.31 -2.43
C PRO A 78 11.86 -0.85 -3.56
N VAL A 79 11.25 0.31 -3.36
CA VAL A 79 10.44 1.01 -4.36
C VAL A 79 10.75 2.49 -4.30
N THR A 80 10.64 3.17 -5.43
CA THR A 80 10.59 4.63 -5.47
C THR A 80 9.16 5.06 -5.14
N PHE A 81 8.98 5.99 -4.20
CA PHE A 81 7.67 6.57 -3.93
C PHE A 81 7.22 7.41 -5.12
N ASP A 82 6.10 7.04 -5.70
CA ASP A 82 5.54 7.68 -6.90
C ASP A 82 4.14 8.25 -6.66
N ARG A 83 3.74 8.35 -5.39
CA ARG A 83 2.43 8.86 -5.01
C ARG A 83 2.46 10.39 -4.89
N PRO A 84 1.35 11.08 -5.21
CA PRO A 84 1.26 12.55 -5.21
C PRO A 84 1.09 13.10 -3.79
N TYR A 85 1.94 12.68 -2.86
CA TYR A 85 1.86 13.06 -1.45
C TYR A 85 3.26 13.31 -0.88
N THR A 86 3.37 14.30 0.00
CA THR A 86 4.58 14.55 0.79
C THR A 86 4.26 14.45 2.28
N VAL A 87 5.05 13.68 3.02
CA VAL A 87 4.91 13.50 4.46
C VAL A 87 5.98 14.30 5.20
N TYR A 88 5.51 15.09 6.16
CA TYR A 88 6.29 15.97 7.01
C TYR A 88 6.09 15.62 8.48
N ARG A 89 7.02 16.06 9.33
CA ARG A 89 6.90 16.07 10.78
C ARG A 89 6.95 17.50 11.29
N HIS A 90 5.98 17.90 12.09
CA HIS A 90 6.04 19.16 12.81
C HIS A 90 7.20 19.14 13.81
N ARG A 91 8.07 20.14 13.79
CA ARG A 91 9.30 20.18 14.60
C ARG A 91 9.02 20.20 16.11
N ASP A 92 8.02 20.96 16.53
CA ASP A 92 7.70 21.11 17.96
C ASP A 92 6.79 19.99 18.49
N SER A 93 5.62 19.74 17.88
CA SER A 93 4.70 18.70 18.37
C SER A 93 5.11 17.28 18.01
N GLY A 94 5.91 17.11 16.95
CA GLY A 94 6.26 15.80 16.42
C GLY A 94 5.14 15.11 15.62
N ASP A 95 3.99 15.76 15.44
CA ASP A 95 2.87 15.23 14.65
C ASP A 95 3.23 15.14 13.17
N LEU A 96 2.65 14.16 12.48
CA LEU A 96 2.79 14.05 11.04
C LEU A 96 1.79 14.96 10.32
N LEU A 97 2.26 15.58 9.25
CA LEU A 97 1.46 16.29 8.27
C LEU A 97 1.68 15.62 6.92
N CYS A 98 0.61 15.21 6.25
CA CYS A 98 0.68 14.75 4.87
C CYS A 98 -0.05 15.76 3.99
N LEU A 99 0.61 16.20 2.92
CA LEU A 99 0.07 17.15 1.94
C LEU A 99 -0.04 16.46 0.59
N ALA A 100 -1.17 16.65 -0.09
CA ALA A 100 -1.35 16.24 -1.47
C ALA A 100 -0.66 17.23 -2.42
N ASP A 101 -0.07 16.71 -3.50
CA ASP A 101 0.35 17.49 -4.66
C ASP A 101 -0.89 18.10 -5.35
N GLY A 102 -0.68 19.05 -6.26
CA GLY A 102 -1.76 19.73 -6.97
C GLY A 102 -2.15 19.03 -8.28
N GLY A 103 -3.42 19.10 -8.64
CA GLY A 103 -3.96 18.62 -9.91
C GLY A 103 -4.73 17.29 -9.84
N GLU A 104 -4.79 16.66 -8.66
CA GLU A 104 -5.51 15.40 -8.47
C GLU A 104 -6.99 15.66 -8.12
N GLY A 105 -7.90 14.96 -8.78
CA GLY A 105 -9.35 15.07 -8.58
C GLY A 105 -9.89 14.12 -7.50
N TYR A 106 -10.81 14.61 -6.68
CA TYR A 106 -11.42 13.87 -5.57
C TYR A 106 -12.93 14.04 -5.51
N HIS A 107 -13.62 13.03 -4.99
CA HIS A 107 -15.02 13.10 -4.60
C HIS A 107 -15.19 13.94 -3.32
N ARG A 108 -16.44 14.24 -2.94
CA ARG A 108 -16.74 15.08 -1.75
C ARG A 108 -16.24 14.51 -0.43
N ASP A 109 -16.12 13.19 -0.36
CA ASP A 109 -15.62 12.44 0.80
C ASP A 109 -14.08 12.42 0.90
N GLY A 110 -13.37 13.01 -0.07
CA GLY A 110 -11.91 13.05 -0.11
C GLY A 110 -11.26 11.79 -0.68
N LEU A 111 -12.01 10.92 -1.36
CA LEU A 111 -11.47 9.77 -2.10
C LEU A 111 -11.17 10.11 -3.57
N PRO A 112 -10.21 9.43 -4.22
CA PRO A 112 -9.77 9.79 -5.56
C PRO A 112 -10.86 9.56 -6.60
N ALA A 113 -11.12 10.57 -7.43
CA ALA A 113 -12.08 10.49 -8.53
C ALA A 113 -11.42 9.90 -9.78
N LYS A 114 -12.13 9.04 -10.51
CA LYS A 114 -11.62 8.40 -11.74
C LYS A 114 -11.74 9.29 -12.97
N SER A 115 -12.65 10.25 -12.94
CA SER A 115 -12.98 11.10 -14.07
C SER A 115 -13.28 12.52 -13.61
N GLU A 116 -13.16 13.47 -14.54
CA GLU A 116 -13.55 14.86 -14.31
C GLU A 116 -15.05 14.97 -13.95
N ALA A 117 -15.90 14.10 -14.53
CA ALA A 117 -17.33 14.09 -14.24
C ALA A 117 -17.65 13.72 -12.79
N ASP A 118 -16.80 12.93 -12.13
CA ASP A 118 -16.98 12.52 -10.74
C ASP A 118 -16.17 13.38 -9.75
N THR A 119 -15.41 14.36 -10.25
CA THR A 119 -14.54 15.22 -9.45
C THR A 119 -15.34 16.34 -8.80
N ALA A 120 -15.38 16.34 -7.46
CA ALA A 120 -16.02 17.38 -6.67
C ALA A 120 -15.06 18.53 -6.32
N PHE A 121 -13.77 18.23 -6.15
CA PHE A 121 -12.71 19.22 -6.01
C PHE A 121 -11.39 18.69 -6.56
N THR A 122 -10.54 19.61 -6.99
CA THR A 122 -9.17 19.32 -7.44
C THR A 122 -8.20 19.89 -6.43
N THR A 123 -7.23 19.09 -6.02
CA THR A 123 -6.16 19.52 -5.12
C THR A 123 -5.33 20.64 -5.72
N VAL A 124 -4.94 21.60 -4.88
CA VAL A 124 -3.98 22.66 -5.23
C VAL A 124 -2.66 22.44 -4.51
N TYR A 125 -1.57 22.85 -5.14
CA TYR A 125 -0.25 22.98 -4.51
C TYR A 125 0.43 24.24 -5.03
N GLU A 126 0.37 25.32 -4.25
CA GLU A 126 1.04 26.58 -4.58
C GLU A 126 2.20 26.83 -3.63
N ASN A 127 3.41 26.94 -4.16
CA ASN A 127 4.60 27.28 -3.38
C ASN A 127 4.89 28.79 -3.48
N LYS A 128 4.94 29.48 -2.33
CA LYS A 128 5.35 30.89 -2.20
C LYS A 128 6.56 31.01 -1.25
N GLY A 129 7.61 30.26 -1.55
CA GLY A 129 8.85 30.23 -0.78
C GLY A 129 8.77 29.23 0.36
N GLU A 130 8.65 29.72 1.60
CA GLU A 130 8.55 28.88 2.79
C GLU A 130 7.11 28.53 3.16
N GLN A 131 6.14 29.09 2.46
CA GLN A 131 4.72 28.81 2.64
C GLN A 131 4.16 28.06 1.44
N VAL A 132 3.35 27.03 1.72
CA VAL A 132 2.64 26.28 0.69
C VAL A 132 1.14 26.29 0.96
N LEU A 133 0.34 26.52 -0.08
CA LEU A 133 -1.09 26.26 -0.06
C LEU A 133 -1.31 24.85 -0.57
N ALA A 134 -1.85 23.96 0.26
CA ALA A 134 -2.07 22.57 -0.10
C ALA A 134 -3.28 21.97 0.62
N HIS A 135 -3.73 20.80 0.16
CA HIS A 135 -4.73 20.01 0.86
C HIS A 135 -4.05 19.04 1.82
N ARG A 136 -4.59 18.96 3.03
CA ARG A 136 -4.15 17.99 4.03
C ARG A 136 -4.75 16.61 3.72
N VAL A 137 -3.97 15.57 3.91
CA VAL A 137 -4.44 14.18 3.94
C VAL A 137 -4.68 13.78 5.39
N SER A 138 -5.84 13.19 5.67
CA SER A 138 -6.14 12.57 6.96
C SER A 138 -5.29 11.30 7.15
N PRO A 139 -4.80 11.01 8.36
CA PRO A 139 -4.14 9.74 8.64
C PRO A 139 -5.03 8.51 8.42
N SER A 140 -6.36 8.69 8.31
CA SER A 140 -7.31 7.65 7.95
C SER A 140 -7.56 7.51 6.45
N GLY A 141 -6.78 8.17 5.58
CA GLY A 141 -6.73 7.88 4.15
C GLY A 141 -7.76 8.61 3.28
N PHE A 142 -8.08 9.87 3.59
CA PHE A 142 -8.89 10.75 2.73
C PHE A 142 -8.27 12.15 2.66
N VAL A 143 -8.59 12.93 1.62
CA VAL A 143 -8.10 14.30 1.44
C VAL A 143 -9.15 15.31 1.87
N PHE A 144 -8.78 16.27 2.73
CA PHE A 144 -9.66 17.36 3.10
C PHE A 144 -9.89 18.31 1.91
N SER A 145 -11.15 18.64 1.62
CA SER A 145 -11.52 19.48 0.47
C SER A 145 -11.10 20.94 0.59
N ALA A 146 -10.95 21.47 1.81
CA ALA A 146 -10.48 22.83 2.04
C ALA A 146 -8.94 22.87 2.06
N PRO A 147 -8.28 23.64 1.16
CA PRO A 147 -6.84 23.86 1.25
C PRO A 147 -6.51 24.83 2.40
N ALA A 148 -5.28 24.74 2.90
CA ALA A 148 -4.75 25.63 3.93
C ALA A 148 -3.30 26.03 3.63
N TRP A 149 -2.89 27.17 4.19
CA TRP A 149 -1.49 27.61 4.14
C TRP A 149 -0.69 26.93 5.25
N PHE A 150 0.44 26.34 4.90
CA PHE A 150 1.40 25.71 5.81
C PHE A 150 2.75 26.41 5.71
N ASP A 151 3.32 26.79 6.86
CA ASP A 151 4.68 27.30 6.95
C ASP A 151 5.66 26.14 7.10
N LEU A 152 6.32 25.76 6.00
CA LEU A 152 7.19 24.58 5.94
C LEU A 152 8.45 24.69 6.83
N ARG A 153 8.81 25.88 7.33
CA ARG A 153 9.89 26.00 8.32
C ARG A 153 9.59 25.23 9.61
N GLN A 154 8.31 25.13 9.95
CA GLN A 154 7.85 24.40 11.14
C GLN A 154 7.93 22.89 10.95
N TYR A 155 8.31 22.42 9.75
CA TYR A 155 8.25 21.02 9.38
C TYR A 155 9.60 20.49 8.88
N GLU A 156 9.84 19.22 9.18
CA GLU A 156 10.89 18.39 8.57
C GLU A 156 10.25 17.46 7.54
N ARG A 157 10.74 17.47 6.29
CA ARG A 157 10.28 16.54 5.25
C ARG A 157 10.82 15.13 5.53
N LEU A 158 9.92 14.16 5.68
CA LEU A 158 10.28 12.77 5.98
C LEU A 158 10.26 11.88 4.75
N VAL A 159 9.23 12.00 3.91
CA VAL A 159 9.01 11.21 2.69
C VAL A 159 8.44 12.13 1.62
N ASP A 160 8.95 12.03 0.41
CA ASP A 160 8.49 12.75 -0.78
C ASP A 160 8.52 11.83 -1.99
N LYS A 161 7.92 12.27 -3.10
CA LYS A 161 8.10 11.61 -4.39
C LYS A 161 9.59 11.45 -4.68
N HIS A 162 9.90 10.31 -5.30
CA HIS A 162 11.25 9.88 -5.63
C HIS A 162 12.12 9.40 -4.47
N ASP A 163 11.70 9.54 -3.21
CA ASP A 163 12.38 8.86 -2.10
C ASP A 163 12.21 7.34 -2.24
N VAL A 164 13.23 6.59 -1.81
CA VAL A 164 13.15 5.12 -1.78
C VAL A 164 12.49 4.68 -0.48
N LEU A 165 11.52 3.78 -0.54
CA LEU A 165 10.93 3.10 0.62
C LEU A 165 11.06 1.58 0.47
N LEU A 166 10.86 0.85 1.57
CA LEU A 166 10.66 -0.58 1.52
C LEU A 166 9.17 -0.87 1.36
N SER A 167 8.75 -1.26 0.16
CA SER A 167 7.44 -1.83 -0.06
C SER A 167 7.35 -3.17 0.65
N PHE A 168 6.26 -3.43 1.37
CA PHE A 168 6.02 -4.73 1.99
C PHE A 168 4.76 -5.41 1.48
N HIS A 169 4.82 -6.74 1.48
CA HIS A 169 3.78 -7.64 0.98
C HIS A 169 3.41 -8.63 2.07
N ILE A 170 2.13 -8.98 2.11
CA ILE A 170 1.52 -9.75 3.20
C ILE A 170 1.14 -11.13 2.66
N PRO A 171 1.94 -12.18 2.93
CA PRO A 171 1.56 -13.54 2.57
C PRO A 171 0.29 -13.98 3.30
N THR A 172 -0.49 -14.87 2.69
CA THR A 172 -1.64 -15.50 3.34
C THR A 172 -1.21 -16.26 4.60
N GLY A 173 -1.89 -16.02 5.72
CA GLY A 173 -1.66 -16.72 6.99
C GLY A 173 -1.88 -15.83 8.22
N GLU A 174 -1.54 -16.35 9.40
CA GLU A 174 -1.85 -15.71 10.69
C GLU A 174 -0.85 -14.61 11.11
N GLY A 175 0.11 -14.26 10.24
CA GLY A 175 1.25 -13.39 10.56
C GLY A 175 0.95 -11.88 10.65
N TYR A 176 -0.24 -11.43 10.28
CA TYR A 176 -0.56 -10.00 10.22
C TYR A 176 -1.04 -9.44 11.58
N THR A 177 -0.12 -9.34 12.54
CA THR A 177 -0.34 -8.70 13.86
C THR A 177 0.64 -7.56 14.06
N VAL A 178 0.33 -6.62 14.96
CA VAL A 178 1.20 -5.46 15.26
C VAL A 178 2.64 -5.90 15.58
N ASP A 179 2.82 -6.84 16.51
CA ASP A 179 4.15 -7.33 16.90
C ASP A 179 4.90 -8.00 15.75
N ASN A 180 4.21 -8.80 14.94
CA ASN A 180 4.84 -9.49 13.81
C ASN A 180 5.22 -8.52 12.69
N CYS A 181 4.39 -7.50 12.44
CA CYS A 181 4.72 -6.42 11.51
C CYS A 181 5.96 -5.67 11.99
N TRP A 182 6.00 -5.24 13.26
CA TRP A 182 7.16 -4.56 13.83
C TRP A 182 8.45 -5.39 13.71
N ARG A 183 8.40 -6.67 14.11
CA ARG A 183 9.55 -7.58 13.97
C ARG A 183 10.00 -7.73 12.52
N SER A 184 9.05 -7.80 11.59
CA SER A 184 9.35 -7.91 10.16
C SER A 184 9.99 -6.63 9.62
N PHE A 185 9.53 -5.45 10.06
CA PHE A 185 10.10 -4.15 9.70
C PHE A 185 11.54 -4.01 10.21
N ASP A 186 11.79 -4.31 11.49
CA ASP A 186 13.13 -4.25 12.09
C ASP A 186 14.10 -5.21 11.37
N ALA A 187 13.67 -6.45 11.13
CA ALA A 187 14.46 -7.44 10.42
C ALA A 187 14.74 -7.03 8.95
N ALA A 188 13.78 -6.39 8.28
CA ALA A 188 13.97 -5.87 6.93
C ALA A 188 15.04 -4.77 6.90
N LEU A 189 15.01 -3.82 7.83
CA LEU A 189 16.03 -2.77 7.91
C LEU A 189 17.42 -3.35 8.14
N ALA A 190 17.55 -4.33 9.05
CA ALA A 190 18.81 -5.02 9.28
C ALA A 190 19.31 -5.74 8.02
N PHE A 191 18.40 -6.40 7.29
CA PHE A 191 18.71 -7.10 6.04
C PHE A 191 19.20 -6.14 4.95
N PHE A 192 18.45 -5.07 4.66
CA PHE A 192 18.82 -4.11 3.62
C PHE A 192 20.10 -3.35 3.98
N LYS A 193 20.28 -2.95 5.24
CA LYS A 193 21.52 -2.31 5.71
C LYS A 193 22.75 -3.20 5.49
N ARG A 194 22.60 -4.52 5.70
CA ARG A 194 23.70 -5.48 5.57
C ARG A 194 24.04 -5.81 4.11
N HIS A 195 23.01 -6.06 3.29
CA HIS A 195 23.20 -6.67 1.98
C HIS A 195 23.02 -5.70 0.81
N PHE A 196 22.38 -4.56 1.04
CA PHE A 196 22.11 -3.50 0.07
C PHE A 196 22.38 -2.11 0.66
N PRO A 197 23.59 -1.82 1.19
CA PRO A 197 23.89 -0.55 1.86
C PRO A 197 23.75 0.68 0.96
N GLU A 198 23.76 0.49 -0.36
CA GLU A 198 23.47 1.53 -1.35
C GLU A 198 21.99 1.96 -1.36
N ILE A 199 21.10 1.15 -0.80
CA ILE A 199 19.67 1.44 -0.66
C ILE A 199 19.45 2.08 0.71
N ALA A 200 19.12 3.37 0.71
CA ALA A 200 18.83 4.15 1.91
C ALA A 200 17.33 4.44 1.99
N PRO A 201 16.49 3.49 2.46
CA PRO A 201 15.05 3.70 2.51
C PRO A 201 14.68 4.81 3.51
N LYS A 202 13.64 5.58 3.21
CA LYS A 202 13.07 6.64 4.06
C LYS A 202 11.89 6.15 4.89
N GLY A 203 11.37 4.97 4.61
CA GLY A 203 10.29 4.36 5.36
C GLY A 203 9.82 3.05 4.76
N PHE A 204 8.62 2.65 5.17
CA PHE A 204 7.87 1.53 4.60
C PHE A 204 6.66 2.03 3.83
N TYR A 205 6.28 1.27 2.81
CA TYR A 205 5.12 1.54 1.99
C TYR A 205 4.34 0.25 1.71
N CYS A 206 3.02 0.33 1.59
CA CYS A 206 2.22 -0.75 1.03
C CYS A 206 0.93 -0.19 0.44
N ASP A 207 0.60 -0.56 -0.79
CA ASP A 207 -0.72 -0.40 -1.38
C ASP A 207 -1.52 -1.70 -1.26
N SER A 208 -2.71 -1.62 -0.69
CA SER A 208 -3.56 -2.79 -0.52
C SER A 208 -5.00 -2.41 -0.22
N TRP A 209 -5.94 -3.29 -0.60
CA TRP A 209 -7.31 -3.31 -0.08
C TRP A 209 -7.36 -3.29 1.45
N LEU A 210 -6.34 -3.80 2.13
CA LEU A 210 -6.22 -3.79 3.59
C LEU A 210 -6.10 -2.37 4.18
N PHE A 211 -5.72 -1.37 3.38
CA PHE A 211 -5.63 0.04 3.78
C PHE A 211 -6.78 0.88 3.23
N SER A 212 -7.85 0.23 2.75
CA SER A 212 -9.10 0.89 2.37
C SER A 212 -9.63 1.77 3.52
N PRO A 213 -9.85 3.07 3.27
CA PRO A 213 -10.35 4.02 4.28
C PRO A 213 -11.80 3.74 4.71
N GLN A 214 -12.52 2.89 3.98
CA GLN A 214 -13.88 2.47 4.32
C GLN A 214 -13.91 1.34 5.36
N LEU A 215 -12.85 0.55 5.51
CA LEU A 215 -12.82 -0.59 6.46
C LEU A 215 -13.10 -0.18 7.91
N PRO A 216 -12.55 0.93 8.44
CA PRO A 216 -12.88 1.41 9.79
C PRO A 216 -14.34 1.81 10.01
N LEU A 217 -15.13 2.01 8.95
CA LEU A 217 -16.57 2.27 9.07
C LEU A 217 -17.36 0.99 9.41
N MET A 218 -16.78 -0.17 9.10
CA MET A 218 -17.41 -1.49 9.22
C MET A 218 -16.78 -2.39 10.30
N LEU A 219 -15.54 -2.11 10.68
CA LEU A 219 -14.73 -2.96 11.55
C LEU A 219 -14.14 -2.15 12.71
N SER A 220 -14.07 -2.80 13.87
CA SER A 220 -13.44 -2.25 15.07
C SER A 220 -12.00 -2.80 15.24
N PRO A 221 -11.10 -2.07 15.93
CA PRO A 221 -9.76 -2.56 16.27
C PRO A 221 -9.80 -3.77 17.23
N GLU A 222 -10.83 -3.93 18.05
CA GLU A 222 -10.97 -5.05 18.98
C GLU A 222 -11.20 -6.37 18.22
N GLU A 223 -11.80 -6.29 17.04
CA GLU A 223 -12.23 -7.45 16.26
C GLU A 223 -11.40 -7.67 14.98
N SER A 224 -10.54 -6.72 14.61
CA SER A 224 -9.83 -6.74 13.34
C SER A 224 -8.37 -6.32 13.46
N ARG A 225 -7.47 -7.27 13.16
CA ARG A 225 -6.04 -7.00 12.99
C ARG A 225 -5.76 -6.00 11.87
N ILE A 226 -6.63 -5.95 10.85
CA ILE A 226 -6.51 -4.98 9.76
C ILE A 226 -6.59 -3.57 10.33
N ILE A 227 -7.63 -3.30 11.13
CA ILE A 227 -7.83 -1.99 11.75
C ILE A 227 -6.71 -1.68 12.73
N GLN A 228 -6.26 -2.67 13.53
CA GLN A 228 -5.10 -2.47 14.41
C GLN A 228 -3.88 -1.95 13.65
N ILE A 229 -3.52 -2.58 12.52
CA ILE A 229 -2.38 -2.12 11.70
C ILE A 229 -2.64 -0.77 11.05
N GLN A 230 -3.84 -0.52 10.52
CA GLN A 230 -4.18 0.79 9.94
C GLN A 230 -3.91 1.93 10.95
N ARG A 231 -4.25 1.71 12.23
CA ARG A 231 -4.04 2.71 13.30
C ARG A 231 -2.58 2.96 13.68
N GLU A 232 -1.68 2.05 13.36
CA GLU A 232 -0.24 2.20 13.57
C GLU A 232 0.45 3.03 12.49
N THR A 233 -0.29 3.44 11.45
CA THR A 233 0.29 3.95 10.21
C THR A 233 -0.42 5.19 9.69
N PHE A 234 0.24 5.92 8.79
CA PHE A 234 -0.39 7.01 8.09
C PHE A 234 -0.96 6.49 6.76
N MET A 235 -2.28 6.53 6.60
CA MET A 235 -2.92 6.09 5.36
C MET A 235 -3.03 7.22 4.33
N ILE A 236 -2.92 6.86 3.07
CA ILE A 236 -3.16 7.73 1.92
C ILE A 236 -4.25 7.11 1.03
N PRO A 237 -5.18 7.92 0.48
CA PRO A 237 -6.18 7.39 -0.43
C PRO A 237 -5.53 6.92 -1.73
N LEU A 238 -5.98 5.77 -2.23
CA LEU A 238 -5.67 5.28 -3.56
C LEU A 238 -6.97 5.02 -4.33
N TYR A 239 -6.86 4.84 -5.64
CA TYR A 239 -8.01 4.57 -6.50
C TYR A 239 -8.75 3.29 -6.12
N ASP A 240 -9.91 3.10 -6.76
CA ASP A 240 -10.72 1.89 -6.68
C ASP A 240 -9.86 0.62 -6.81
N ASP A 241 -10.12 -0.32 -5.89
CA ASP A 241 -9.41 -1.58 -5.77
C ASP A 241 -10.37 -2.79 -5.70
N MET A 242 -11.55 -2.66 -6.30
CA MET A 242 -12.60 -3.68 -6.30
C MET A 242 -12.14 -5.06 -6.81
N GLU A 243 -11.17 -5.10 -7.73
CA GLU A 243 -10.57 -6.36 -8.22
C GLU A 243 -9.75 -7.08 -7.14
N ASN A 244 -9.01 -6.35 -6.31
CA ASN A 244 -8.30 -6.94 -5.18
C ASN A 244 -9.26 -7.43 -4.11
N PHE A 245 -10.37 -6.73 -3.86
CA PHE A 245 -11.43 -7.25 -3.00
C PHE A 245 -12.01 -8.57 -3.54
N ALA A 246 -12.27 -8.66 -4.85
CA ALA A 246 -12.70 -9.90 -5.50
C ALA A 246 -11.72 -11.04 -5.27
N THR A 247 -10.45 -10.79 -5.57
CA THR A 247 -9.40 -11.80 -5.55
C THR A 247 -9.06 -12.23 -4.13
N PHE A 248 -8.78 -11.27 -3.23
CA PHE A 248 -8.22 -11.57 -1.91
C PHE A 248 -9.26 -11.78 -0.82
N VAL A 249 -10.42 -11.12 -0.89
CA VAL A 249 -11.49 -11.33 0.10
C VAL A 249 -12.40 -12.48 -0.32
N TYR A 250 -12.86 -12.48 -1.57
CA TYR A 250 -13.88 -13.42 -2.04
C TYR A 250 -13.35 -14.62 -2.83
N GLN A 251 -12.08 -14.59 -3.24
CA GLN A 251 -11.46 -15.67 -4.05
C GLN A 251 -12.19 -15.90 -5.37
N ILE A 252 -12.62 -14.81 -6.01
CA ILE A 252 -13.27 -14.80 -7.32
C ILE A 252 -12.53 -13.85 -8.27
N ASP A 253 -12.60 -14.12 -9.57
CA ASP A 253 -11.83 -13.37 -10.57
C ASP A 253 -12.32 -11.91 -10.74
N ARG A 254 -13.60 -11.66 -10.51
CA ARG A 254 -14.20 -10.31 -10.62
C ARG A 254 -15.39 -10.15 -9.69
N MET A 255 -15.64 -8.91 -9.28
CA MET A 255 -16.84 -8.58 -8.52
C MET A 255 -18.10 -8.83 -9.39
N PRO A 256 -19.11 -9.57 -8.88
CA PRO A 256 -20.36 -9.80 -9.60
C PRO A 256 -21.16 -8.48 -9.72
N GLU A 257 -22.00 -8.37 -10.74
CA GLU A 257 -22.92 -7.23 -10.88
C GLU A 257 -23.89 -7.18 -9.68
N ASN A 258 -24.53 -8.32 -9.40
CA ASN A 258 -25.37 -8.47 -8.22
C ASN A 258 -24.52 -8.80 -6.99
N LYS A 259 -24.33 -7.82 -6.10
CA LYS A 259 -23.56 -8.00 -4.85
C LYS A 259 -24.22 -8.98 -3.89
N ALA A 260 -25.50 -9.32 -4.10
CA ALA A 260 -26.19 -10.30 -3.27
C ALA A 260 -25.56 -11.70 -3.36
N ASP A 261 -24.89 -12.02 -4.47
CA ASP A 261 -24.26 -13.30 -4.76
C ASP A 261 -22.92 -13.52 -4.04
N LEU A 262 -22.40 -12.48 -3.38
CA LEU A 262 -21.16 -12.57 -2.61
C LEU A 262 -21.31 -13.49 -1.39
N ALA A 263 -20.27 -14.30 -1.13
CA ALA A 263 -20.21 -15.21 0.00
C ALA A 263 -20.31 -14.46 1.35
N GLN A 264 -20.78 -15.16 2.40
CA GLN A 264 -21.03 -14.60 3.74
C GLN A 264 -20.48 -15.48 4.88
N ASP A 265 -19.59 -16.40 4.54
CA ASP A 265 -18.99 -17.40 5.43
C ASP A 265 -17.95 -16.82 6.41
N SER A 266 -17.68 -15.51 6.36
CA SER A 266 -16.88 -14.80 7.36
C SER A 266 -17.49 -13.44 7.73
N ARG A 267 -17.09 -12.90 8.89
CA ARG A 267 -17.50 -11.54 9.30
C ARG A 267 -17.09 -10.49 8.27
N LEU A 268 -15.84 -10.54 7.80
CA LEU A 268 -15.29 -9.58 6.83
C LEU A 268 -16.12 -9.57 5.53
N ARG A 269 -16.42 -10.76 4.99
CA ARG A 269 -17.25 -10.90 3.78
C ARG A 269 -18.66 -10.37 3.99
N ARG A 270 -19.27 -10.62 5.15
CA ARG A 270 -20.61 -10.08 5.47
C ARG A 270 -20.66 -8.57 5.48
N VAL A 271 -19.75 -7.91 6.21
CA VAL A 271 -19.78 -6.44 6.34
C VAL A 271 -19.45 -5.74 5.02
N ILE A 272 -18.49 -6.29 4.25
CA ILE A 272 -18.16 -5.77 2.91
C ILE A 272 -19.36 -5.93 1.97
N ARG A 273 -20.03 -7.09 1.97
CA ARG A 273 -21.20 -7.32 1.13
C ARG A 273 -22.33 -6.35 1.47
N GLU A 274 -22.61 -6.13 2.74
CA GLU A 274 -23.64 -5.18 3.19
C GLU A 274 -23.33 -3.75 2.73
N HIS A 275 -22.08 -3.31 2.91
CA HIS A 275 -21.60 -2.02 2.43
C HIS A 275 -21.82 -1.83 0.93
N LEU A 276 -21.44 -2.82 0.13
CA LEU A 276 -21.61 -2.79 -1.32
C LEU A 276 -23.09 -2.84 -1.75
N LEU A 277 -23.96 -3.55 -1.01
CA LEU A 277 -25.40 -3.60 -1.29
C LEU A 277 -26.10 -2.26 -1.02
N ASN A 278 -25.58 -1.48 -0.08
CA ASN A 278 -26.05 -0.13 0.19
C ASN A 278 -25.57 0.90 -0.86
N GLY A 279 -24.88 0.45 -1.90
CA GLY A 279 -24.41 1.31 -3.00
C GLY A 279 -23.11 2.06 -2.69
N HIS A 280 -22.45 1.75 -1.57
CA HIS A 280 -21.21 2.42 -1.19
C HIS A 280 -20.00 1.74 -1.86
N PRO A 281 -19.13 2.50 -2.57
CA PRO A 281 -17.97 1.94 -3.24
C PRO A 281 -16.85 1.58 -2.26
N LEU A 282 -15.90 0.76 -2.70
CA LEU A 282 -14.66 0.50 -1.97
C LEU A 282 -13.46 0.97 -2.79
N THR A 283 -12.47 1.52 -2.10
CA THR A 283 -11.20 1.88 -2.71
C THR A 283 -10.06 1.14 -2.02
N GLY A 284 -8.92 1.07 -2.69
CA GLY A 284 -7.68 0.70 -2.01
C GLY A 284 -7.21 1.83 -1.10
N GLY A 285 -6.11 1.57 -0.41
CA GLY A 285 -5.36 2.62 0.25
C GLY A 285 -3.88 2.29 0.29
N GLY A 286 -3.09 3.33 0.56
CA GLY A 286 -1.67 3.21 0.80
C GLY A 286 -1.37 3.38 2.28
N MET A 287 -0.42 2.62 2.79
CA MET A 287 0.20 2.81 4.09
C MET A 287 1.57 3.44 3.89
N VAL A 288 1.84 4.55 4.57
CA VAL A 288 3.17 5.16 4.63
C VAL A 288 3.62 5.19 6.10
N LEU A 289 4.80 4.64 6.35
CA LEU A 289 5.43 4.68 7.67
C LEU A 289 6.87 5.20 7.53
N PRO A 290 7.12 6.50 7.76
CA PRO A 290 8.49 7.03 7.78
C PRO A 290 9.36 6.28 8.79
N LEU A 291 10.65 6.06 8.49
CA LEU A 291 11.54 5.25 9.34
C LEU A 291 11.60 5.75 10.79
N SER A 292 11.64 7.07 10.96
CA SER A 292 11.70 7.68 12.28
C SER A 292 10.47 7.32 13.13
N GLU A 293 9.33 7.02 12.51
CA GLU A 293 8.09 6.63 13.20
C GLU A 293 8.02 5.17 13.62
N LEU A 294 8.92 4.30 13.16
CA LEU A 294 8.94 2.90 13.57
C LEU A 294 9.05 2.74 15.10
N ARG A 295 9.70 3.69 15.78
CA ARG A 295 9.83 3.72 17.26
C ARG A 295 8.48 3.89 18.00
N ARG A 296 7.45 4.38 17.32
CA ARG A 296 6.09 4.59 17.86
C ARG A 296 5.12 3.50 17.41
N PHE A 297 5.57 2.58 16.57
CA PHE A 297 4.73 1.48 16.10
C PHE A 297 4.38 0.56 17.29
N GLY A 298 3.10 0.28 17.46
CA GLY A 298 2.53 -0.38 18.64
C GLY A 298 1.80 0.56 19.60
N THR A 299 1.80 1.88 19.34
CA THR A 299 1.12 2.87 20.18
C THR A 299 -0.09 3.51 19.52
N GLN A 300 -0.45 3.12 18.29
CA GLN A 300 -1.57 3.65 17.49
C GLN A 300 -1.62 5.20 17.44
N PRO A 301 -0.56 5.88 16.99
CA PRO A 301 -0.43 7.33 17.20
C PRO A 301 -1.27 8.22 16.26
N TYR A 302 -1.84 7.67 15.19
CA TYR A 302 -2.36 8.48 14.08
C TYR A 302 -3.88 8.55 13.99
N PHE A 303 -4.52 7.40 14.13
CA PHE A 303 -5.93 7.25 13.80
C PHE A 303 -6.79 7.62 15.01
N ARG A 304 -7.36 8.83 15.01
CA ARG A 304 -8.15 9.37 16.13
C ARG A 304 -9.64 9.21 15.88
N GLN A 305 -10.45 9.33 16.95
CA GLN A 305 -11.91 9.26 16.84
C GLN A 305 -12.47 10.38 15.94
N GLU A 306 -11.84 11.56 15.96
CA GLU A 306 -12.20 12.69 15.10
C GLU A 306 -12.10 12.36 13.60
N ASP A 307 -11.10 11.57 13.19
CA ASP A 307 -10.92 11.14 11.80
C ASP A 307 -12.04 10.20 11.36
N LEU A 308 -12.49 9.31 12.27
CA LEU A 308 -13.64 8.44 12.04
C LEU A 308 -14.95 9.22 11.94
N ASP A 309 -15.12 10.23 12.79
CA ASP A 309 -16.33 11.05 12.82
C ASP A 309 -16.45 11.90 11.55
N HIS A 310 -15.31 12.43 11.06
CA HIS A 310 -15.24 13.06 9.74
C HIS A 310 -15.61 12.10 8.62
N LEU A 311 -15.02 10.89 8.59
CA LEU A 311 -15.38 9.87 7.61
C LEU A 311 -16.89 9.57 7.64
N ARG A 312 -17.47 9.32 8.82
CA ARG A 312 -18.91 9.03 8.95
C ARG A 312 -19.81 10.17 8.46
N THR A 313 -19.36 11.41 8.61
CA THR A 313 -20.13 12.60 8.23
C THR A 313 -20.08 12.86 6.72
N HIS A 314 -18.95 12.58 6.07
CA HIS A 314 -18.70 12.96 4.68
C HIS A 314 -18.74 11.82 3.66
N TYR A 315 -18.71 10.57 4.13
CA TYR A 315 -18.74 9.39 3.26
C TYR A 315 -20.14 9.03 2.73
N GLN A 316 -21.20 9.70 3.20
CA GLN A 316 -22.60 9.43 2.80
C GLN A 316 -22.98 10.06 1.46
#